data_AF-A0A1I5A6A4-F1
#
_entry.id   AF-A0A1I5A6A4-F1
#
_cell.length_a   1.000
_cell.length_b   1.000
_cell.length_c   1.000
_cell.angle_alpha   90.00
_cell.angle_beta   90.00
_cell.angle_gamma   90.00
#
_symmetry.space_group_name_H-M   'P 1'
#
loop_
_entity.id
_entity.type
_entity.pdbx_description
1 polymer ?
#
loop_
_entity_poly.entity_id
_entity_poly.type
_entity_poly.pdbx_seq_one_letter_code
_entity_poly.pdbx_strand_id
1 'polypeptide(L)' 'MADMREGCAAAVEALDRDGALCLGKDSATDLLWTLLSIPTWEHLTQLCGWPQERYIETIKGLARSELTLPPRA' A
#
# COMPACT_ATOMS: atom_id res chain seq x y z
N MET A 1 16.82 0.71 2.94
CA MET A 1 15.46 0.19 2.63
C MET A 1 14.64 -0.05 3.88
N ALA A 2 15.22 -0.42 5.04
CA ALA A 2 14.48 -0.51 6.31
C ALA A 2 13.61 0.73 6.60
N ASP A 3 14.12 1.93 6.31
CA ASP A 3 13.44 3.22 6.52
C ASP A 3 12.05 3.29 5.88
N MET A 4 11.88 2.73 4.68
CA MET A 4 10.59 2.80 4.02
C MET A 4 9.63 1.72 4.58
N ARG A 5 10.15 0.63 5.18
CA ARG A 5 9.33 -0.42 5.82
C ARG A 5 8.83 0.07 7.16
N GLU A 6 9.69 0.78 7.87
CA GLU A 6 9.32 1.56 9.05
C GLU A 6 8.26 2.62 8.70
N GLY A 7 8.39 3.31 7.57
CA GLY A 7 7.35 4.20 7.06
C GLY A 7 6.01 3.50 6.81
N CYS A 8 6.04 2.29 6.22
CA CYS A 8 4.84 1.48 6.03
C CYS A 8 4.23 1.06 7.38
N ALA A 9 5.06 0.65 8.34
CA ALA A 9 4.62 0.28 9.68
C ALA A 9 3.96 1.46 10.40
N ALA A 10 4.52 2.66 10.28
CA ALA A 10 3.93 3.87 10.86
C ALA A 10 2.55 4.20 10.27
N ALA A 11 2.36 4.02 8.96
CA ALA A 11 1.06 4.20 8.31
C ALA A 11 0.04 3.15 8.77
N VAL A 12 0.46 1.89 8.90
CA VAL A 12 -0.38 0.79 9.39
C VAL A 12 -0.78 0.99 10.85
N GLU A 13 0.13 1.45 11.71
CA GLU A 13 -0.17 1.81 13.10
C GLU A 13 -1.20 2.94 13.20
N ALA A 14 -1.21 3.88 12.25
CA ALA A 14 -2.26 4.90 12.20
C ALA A 14 -3.62 4.29 11.83
N LEU A 15 -3.67 3.41 10.82
CA LEU A 15 -4.91 2.71 10.43
C LEU A 15 -5.48 1.84 11.55
N ASP A 16 -4.60 1.14 12.29
CA ASP A 16 -4.99 0.31 13.44
C ASP A 16 -5.56 1.18 14.57
N ARG A 17 -4.91 2.30 14.88
CA ARG A 17 -5.37 3.26 15.90
C ARG A 17 -6.73 3.85 15.56
N ASP A 18 -6.99 4.08 14.28
CA ASP A 18 -8.27 4.59 13.78
C ASP A 18 -9.35 3.48 13.67
N GLY A 19 -9.02 2.23 14.01
CA GLY A 19 -9.93 1.09 13.90
C GLY A 19 -10.34 0.79 12.45
N ALA A 20 -9.54 1.23 11.49
CA ALA A 20 -9.79 1.13 10.06
C ALA A 20 -9.04 -0.03 9.42
N LEU A 21 -8.07 -0.65 10.10
CA LEU A 21 -7.25 -1.73 9.56
C LEU A 21 -8.04 -3.06 9.49
N CYS A 22 -7.98 -3.76 8.35
CA CYS A 22 -8.67 -5.05 8.16
C CYS A 22 -7.76 -6.29 8.27
N LEU A 23 -6.44 -6.10 8.27
CA LEU A 23 -5.42 -7.15 8.40
C LEU A 23 -4.65 -7.02 9.72
N GLY A 24 -3.88 -8.05 10.08
CA GLY A 24 -2.87 -7.91 11.13
C GLY A 24 -1.76 -6.93 10.72
N LYS A 25 -1.21 -6.15 11.67
CA LYS A 25 -0.27 -5.06 11.39
C LYS A 25 0.96 -5.48 10.61
N ASP A 26 1.57 -6.62 10.95
CA ASP A 26 2.76 -7.11 10.26
C ASP A 26 2.46 -7.45 8.80
N SER A 27 1.38 -8.20 8.57
CA SER A 27 0.93 -8.56 7.21
C SER A 27 0.53 -7.34 6.40
N ALA A 28 -0.14 -6.36 7.01
CA ALA A 28 -0.48 -5.08 6.38
C ALA A 28 0.78 -4.28 6.00
N THR A 29 1.79 -4.27 6.88
CA THR A 29 3.07 -3.59 6.66
C THR A 29 3.81 -4.20 5.49
N ASP A 30 3.94 -5.52 5.47
CA ASP A 30 4.65 -6.24 4.42
C ASP A 30 3.91 -6.15 3.07
N LEU A 31 2.57 -6.14 3.08
CA LEU A 31 1.77 -5.94 1.88
C LEU A 31 1.91 -4.51 1.32
N LEU A 32 1.78 -3.49 2.17
CA LEU A 32 1.97 -2.09 1.77
C LEU A 32 3.38 -1.85 1.22
N TRP A 33 4.39 -2.40 1.91
CA TRP A 33 5.78 -2.38 1.47
C TRP A 33 5.96 -2.98 0.07
N THR A 34 5.33 -4.12 -0.19
CA THR A 34 5.39 -4.80 -1.48
C THR A 34 4.75 -3.97 -2.60
N LEU A 35 3.60 -3.35 -2.31
CA LEU A 35 2.90 -2.49 -3.27
C LEU A 35 3.72 -1.25 -3.67
N LEU A 36 4.53 -0.72 -2.76
CA LEU A 36 5.38 0.46 -2.97
C LEU A 36 6.75 0.14 -3.58
N SER A 37 6.99 -1.10 -4.04
CA SER A 37 8.30 -1.49 -4.55
C SER A 37 8.63 -0.80 -5.89
N ILE A 38 9.85 -0.26 -5.99
CA ILE A 38 10.39 0.34 -7.22
C ILE A 38 10.37 -0.68 -8.39
N PRO A 39 10.76 -1.96 -8.21
CA PRO A 39 10.69 -2.93 -9.30
C PRO A 39 9.27 -3.13 -9.86
N THR A 40 8.24 -3.10 -9.01
CA THR A 40 6.85 -3.16 -9.45
C THR A 40 6.48 -1.92 -10.26
N TRP A 41 6.91 -0.73 -9.82
CA TRP A 41 6.71 0.51 -10.57
C TRP A 41 7.41 0.47 -11.94
N GLU A 42 8.68 0.07 -12.00
CA GLU A 42 9.44 -0.04 -13.25
C GLU A 42 8.80 -1.02 -14.23
N HIS A 43 8.39 -2.20 -13.76
CA HIS A 43 7.71 -3.17 -14.62
C HIS A 43 6.41 -2.59 -15.20
N LEU A 44 5.57 -1.96 -14.38
CA LEU A 44 4.28 -1.48 -14.87
C LEU A 44 4.42 -0.26 -15.78
N THR A 45 5.29 0.69 -15.43
CA THR A 45 5.43 1.96 -16.18
C THR A 45 6.37 1.83 -17.37
N GLN A 46 7.53 1.22 -17.20
CA GLN A 46 8.58 1.17 -18.22
C GLN A 46 8.43 -0.04 -19.14
N LEU A 47 8.15 -1.23 -18.59
CA LEU A 47 8.01 -2.45 -19.40
C LEU A 47 6.61 -2.60 -19.99
N CYS A 48 5.57 -2.39 -19.19
CA CYS A 48 4.17 -2.51 -19.63
C CYS A 48 3.57 -1.20 -20.17
N GLY A 49 4.32 -0.10 -20.14
CA GLY A 49 3.93 1.18 -20.74
C GLY A 49 2.77 1.90 -20.02
N TRP A 50 2.55 1.65 -18.73
CA TRP A 50 1.52 2.38 -18.00
C TRP A 50 1.92 3.83 -17.79
N PRO A 51 0.98 4.79 -17.96
CA PRO A 51 1.15 6.14 -17.43
C PRO A 51 1.40 6.08 -15.91
N GLN A 52 2.27 6.95 -15.41
CA GLN A 52 2.60 7.00 -13.98
C GLN A 52 1.35 7.26 -13.13
N GLU A 53 0.43 8.10 -13.61
CA GLU A 53 -0.83 8.42 -12.94
C GLU A 53 -1.67 7.17 -12.72
N ARG A 54 -1.76 6.30 -13.74
CA ARG A 54 -2.47 5.03 -13.65
C ARG A 54 -1.86 4.12 -12.58
N TYR A 55 -0.53 4.03 -12.51
CA TYR A 55 0.15 3.26 -11.46
C TYR A 55 -0.24 3.80 -10.06
N ILE A 56 -0.12 5.11 -9.85
CA ILE A 56 -0.42 5.74 -8.56
C ILE A 56 -1.88 5.48 -8.14
N GLU A 57 -2.83 5.67 -9.03
CA GLU A 57 -4.25 5.44 -8.75
C GLU A 57 -4.53 3.97 -8.42
N THR A 58 -3.94 3.05 -9.19
CA THR A 58 -4.11 1.61 -8.99
C THR A 58 -3.55 1.15 -7.65
N ILE A 59 -2.31 1.54 -7.32
CA ILE A 59 -1.67 1.13 -6.07
C ILE A 59 -2.39 1.73 -4.85
N LYS A 60 -2.86 2.98 -4.93
CA LYS A 60 -3.71 3.58 -3.88
C LYS A 60 -5.03 2.84 -3.71
N GLY A 61 -5.66 2.45 -4.82
CA GLY A 61 -6.91 1.67 -4.81
C GLY A 61 -6.72 0.31 -4.16
N LEU A 62 -5.68 -0.43 -4.55
CA LEU A 62 -5.32 -1.73 -3.96
C LEU A 62 -5.01 -1.60 -2.46
N ALA A 63 -4.18 -0.64 -2.07
CA ALA A 63 -3.88 -0.42 -0.65
C ALA A 63 -5.14 -0.11 0.17
N ARG A 64 -6.07 0.69 -0.37
CA ARG A 64 -7.34 0.95 0.31
C ARG A 64 -8.20 -0.31 0.42
N SER A 65 -8.35 -1.07 -0.66
CA SER A 65 -9.14 -2.31 -0.70
C SER A 65 -8.62 -3.35 0.30
N GLU A 66 -7.30 -3.56 0.32
CA GLU A 66 -6.70 -4.68 1.05
C GLU A 66 -6.31 -4.34 2.49
N LEU A 67 -6.15 -3.05 2.83
CA LEU A 67 -5.72 -2.65 4.17
C LEU A 67 -6.85 -2.04 5.00
N THR A 68 -7.92 -1.51 4.38
CA THR A 68 -8.97 -0.79 5.11
C THR A 68 -10.29 -1.54 5.16
N LEU A 69 -10.98 -1.44 6.29
CA LEU A 69 -12.37 -1.86 6.43
C LEU A 69 -13.27 -0.96 5.57
N PRO A 70 -14.38 -1.48 5.03
CA PRO A 70 -15.36 -0.65 4.34
C PRO A 70 -15.89 0.45 5.28
N PRO A 71 -16.17 1.65 4.77
CA PRO A 71 -16.71 2.73 5.58
C PRO A 71 -18.00 2.26 6.27
N ARG A 72 -18.08 2.46 7.59
CA ARG A 72 -19.29 2.16 8.36
C ARG A 72 -20.41 3.09 7.86
N ALA A 73 -21.51 2.49 7.42
CA ALA A 73 -22.75 3.16 7.01
C ALA A 73 -23.46 3.80 8.21
#